data_AF-A0A354Q7C9-F1
#
_entry.id   AF-A0A354Q7C9-F1
#
_cell.length_a   1.000
_cell.length_b   1.000
_cell.length_c   1.000
_cell.angle_alpha   90.00
_cell.angle_beta   90.00
_cell.angle_gamma   90.00
#
_symmetry.space_group_name_H-M   'P 1'
#
loop_
_entity.id
_entity.type
_entity.pdbx_description
1 polymer ?
#
loop_
_entity_poly.entity_id
_entity_poly.type
_entity_poly.pdbx_seq_one_letter_code
_entity_poly.pdbx_strand_id
1 'polypeptide(L)'
;MQLSEVPGILVAMPTLKDTYFNKSVILLCRYDEEGAFGLVMNHPTTTLVKEILSDEMKENVAADIPLLLGGPVQPESFWAVHSSDFSVEETTILSPKINLSSAQ
;
A
#
# COMPACT_ATOMS: atom_id res chain seq x y z
N MET A 1 1.06 -16.67 21.67
CA MET A 1 0.39 -15.65 20.85
C MET A 1 0.83 -15.90 19.42
N GLN A 2 -0.06 -16.45 18.59
CA GLN A 2 0.29 -16.96 17.26
C GLN A 2 0.52 -15.75 16.35
N LEU A 3 1.75 -15.59 15.86
CA LEU A 3 2.09 -14.54 14.91
C LEU A 3 1.17 -14.65 13.69
N SER A 4 0.47 -13.56 13.37
CA SER A 4 -0.18 -13.41 12.07
C SER A 4 0.93 -13.45 11.02
N GLU A 5 0.92 -14.47 10.14
CA GLU A 5 1.92 -14.68 9.07
C GLU A 5 1.67 -13.72 7.90
N VAL A 6 1.78 -12.42 8.17
CA VAL A 6 1.66 -11.35 7.19
C VAL A 6 2.98 -11.23 6.40
N PRO A 7 2.95 -10.87 5.10
CA PRO A 7 1.76 -10.56 4.31
C PRO A 7 1.26 -11.75 3.49
N GLY A 8 0.03 -12.16 3.79
CA GLY A 8 -0.81 -12.83 2.81
C GLY A 8 -1.16 -11.87 1.66
N ILE A 9 -1.38 -12.42 0.47
CA ILE A 9 -1.90 -11.68 -0.69
C ILE A 9 -3.33 -12.15 -0.93
N LEU A 10 -4.27 -11.22 -1.03
CA LEU A 10 -5.62 -11.54 -1.51
C LEU A 10 -5.70 -11.25 -3.01
N VAL A 11 -6.19 -12.22 -3.76
CA VAL A 11 -6.37 -12.12 -5.22
C VAL A 11 -7.85 -12.15 -5.53
N ALA A 12 -8.35 -11.12 -6.21
CA ALA A 12 -9.75 -11.03 -6.57
C ALA A 12 -10.17 -12.17 -7.50
N MET A 13 -11.26 -12.86 -7.13
CA MET A 13 -11.88 -13.87 -7.99
C MET A 13 -12.55 -13.20 -9.20
N PRO A 14 -12.58 -13.86 -10.38
CA PRO A 14 -13.22 -13.31 -11.58
C PRO A 14 -14.70 -12.93 -11.41
N THR A 15 -15.39 -13.51 -10.44
CA THR A 15 -16.79 -13.23 -10.10
C THR A 15 -17.00 -11.84 -9.49
N LEU A 16 -15.95 -11.17 -9.00
CA LEU A 16 -15.99 -9.79 -8.49
C LEU A 16 -16.02 -8.72 -9.59
N LYS A 17 -16.44 -9.10 -10.81
CA LYS A 17 -16.64 -8.17 -11.91
C LYS A 17 -17.59 -7.04 -11.49
N ASP A 18 -17.29 -5.83 -11.98
CA ASP A 18 -18.09 -4.61 -11.74
C ASP A 18 -18.17 -4.19 -10.25
N THR A 19 -17.30 -4.73 -9.39
CA THR A 19 -17.09 -4.27 -8.01
C THR A 19 -15.85 -3.39 -7.90
N TYR A 20 -15.68 -2.71 -6.76
CA TYR A 20 -14.47 -1.94 -6.45
C TYR A 20 -13.18 -2.79 -6.53
N PHE A 21 -13.27 -4.07 -6.14
CA PHE A 21 -12.15 -5.00 -6.09
C PHE A 21 -12.00 -5.84 -7.36
N ASN A 22 -12.64 -5.45 -8.46
CA ASN A 22 -12.49 -6.15 -9.73
C ASN A 22 -11.01 -6.19 -10.15
N LYS A 23 -10.46 -7.41 -10.33
CA LYS A 23 -9.05 -7.67 -10.68
C LYS A 23 -8.03 -7.10 -9.67
N SER A 24 -8.41 -6.83 -8.42
CA SER A 24 -7.46 -6.34 -7.44
C SER A 24 -6.52 -7.43 -6.92
N VAL A 25 -5.29 -7.01 -6.61
CA VAL A 25 -4.32 -7.74 -5.79
C VAL A 25 -4.10 -6.91 -4.54
N ILE A 26 -4.41 -7.47 -3.38
CA ILE A 26 -4.37 -6.75 -2.09
C ILE A 26 -3.25 -7.32 -1.24
N LEU A 27 -2.33 -6.46 -0.81
CA LEU A 27 -1.38 -6.76 0.24
C LEU A 27 -2.11 -6.67 1.59
N LEU A 28 -2.20 -7.79 2.31
CA LEU A 28 -2.72 -7.78 3.68
C LEU A 28 -1.61 -7.26 4.58
N CYS A 29 -1.85 -6.17 5.31
CA CYS A 29 -0.87 -5.49 6.17
C CYS A 29 -1.12 -5.78 7.66
N ARG A 30 -2.37 -6.04 8.05
CA ARG A 30 -2.75 -6.50 9.38
C ARG A 30 -3.95 -7.42 9.29
N TYR A 31 -3.94 -8.49 10.07
CA TYR A 31 -5.10 -9.35 10.27
C TYR A 31 -5.07 -9.96 11.67
N ASP A 32 -6.08 -9.63 12.46
CA ASP A 32 -6.26 -10.05 13.85
C ASP A 32 -7.77 -10.11 14.20
N GLU A 33 -8.08 -10.25 15.49
CA GLU A 33 -9.46 -10.35 15.99
C GLU A 33 -10.28 -9.05 15.79
N GLU A 34 -9.61 -7.91 15.62
CA GLU A 34 -10.27 -6.61 15.38
C GLU A 34 -10.59 -6.41 13.89
N GLY A 35 -9.95 -7.18 13.01
CA GLY A 35 -10.27 -7.24 11.59
C GLY A 35 -9.03 -7.27 10.70
N ALA A 36 -9.17 -6.69 9.51
CA ALA A 36 -8.14 -6.69 8.48
C ALA A 36 -7.88 -5.29 7.93
N PHE A 37 -6.62 -5.00 7.65
CA PHE A 37 -6.19 -3.82 6.91
C PHE A 37 -5.27 -4.27 5.77
N GLY A 38 -5.48 -3.73 4.58
CA GLY A 38 -4.70 -4.06 3.40
C GLY A 38 -4.82 -3.01 2.32
N LEU A 39 -3.89 -3.07 1.36
CA LEU A 39 -3.73 -2.09 0.29
C LEU A 39 -3.83 -2.78 -1.06
N VAL A 40 -4.62 -2.21 -1.98
CA VAL A 40 -4.65 -2.62 -3.38
C VAL A 40 -3.33 -2.19 -4.05
N MET A 41 -2.63 -3.14 -4.67
CA MET A 41 -1.26 -2.97 -5.17
C MET A 41 -1.17 -2.83 -6.70
N ASN A 42 -2.28 -2.89 -7.42
CA ASN A 42 -2.27 -3.00 -8.88
C ASN A 42 -3.29 -2.10 -9.61
N HIS A 43 -3.83 -1.08 -8.93
CA HIS A 43 -4.74 -0.09 -9.51
C HIS A 43 -4.05 1.29 -9.62
N PRO A 44 -3.25 1.54 -10.67
CA PRO A 44 -2.59 2.82 -10.86
C PRO A 44 -3.59 3.92 -11.21
N THR A 45 -3.30 5.12 -10.73
CA THR A 45 -3.99 6.35 -11.14
C THR A 45 -3.20 7.07 -12.23
N THR A 46 -3.78 8.17 -12.72
CA THR A 46 -3.10 9.09 -13.64
C THR A 46 -2.18 10.07 -12.91
N THR A 47 -2.24 10.15 -11.58
CA THR A 47 -1.43 11.06 -10.76
C THR A 47 -0.11 10.38 -10.42
N LEU A 48 1.00 11.08 -10.65
CA LEU A 48 2.33 10.58 -10.33
C LEU A 48 2.73 10.95 -8.89
N VAL A 49 3.55 10.12 -8.24
CA VAL A 49 4.09 10.37 -6.90
C VAL A 49 4.75 11.74 -6.82
N LYS A 50 5.54 12.14 -7.83
CA LYS A 50 6.19 13.44 -7.88
C LYS A 50 5.23 14.64 -7.82
N GLU A 51 3.96 14.46 -8.20
CA GLU A 51 2.97 15.55 -8.23
C GLU A 51 2.47 15.92 -6.83
N ILE A 52 2.57 15.00 -5.86
CA ILE A 52 2.14 15.21 -4.46
C ILE A 52 3.30 15.54 -3.50
N LEU A 53 4.54 15.45 -3.98
CA LEU A 53 5.73 15.73 -3.18
C LEU A 53 6.05 17.23 -3.17
N SER A 54 6.78 17.67 -2.14
CA SER A 54 7.35 19.03 -2.11
C SER A 54 8.40 19.20 -3.20
N ASP A 55 8.64 20.44 -3.63
CA ASP A 55 9.61 20.73 -4.71
C ASP A 55 11.03 20.24 -4.37
N GLU A 56 11.43 20.34 -3.10
CA GLU A 56 12.72 19.83 -2.59
C GLU A 56 12.84 18.29 -2.73
N MET A 57 11.74 17.57 -2.55
CA MET A 57 11.74 16.11 -2.67
C MET A 57 11.70 15.64 -4.13
N LYS A 58 11.14 16.43 -5.04
CA LYS A 58 10.99 16.07 -6.47
C LYS A 58 12.33 15.81 -7.16
N GLU A 59 13.40 16.50 -6.77
CA GLU A 59 14.73 16.35 -7.39
C GLU A 59 15.34 14.96 -7.17
N ASN A 60 14.92 14.25 -6.12
CA ASN A 60 15.48 12.96 -5.71
C ASN A 60 14.59 11.75 -6.06
N VAL A 61 13.44 11.98 -6.70
CA VAL A 61 12.46 10.91 -6.97
C VAL A 61 12.71 10.30 -8.34
N ALA A 62 12.92 8.98 -8.37
CA ALA A 62 12.98 8.22 -9.61
C ALA A 62 11.67 8.41 -10.43
N ALA A 63 11.83 8.61 -11.74
CA ALA A 63 10.81 9.05 -12.69
C ALA A 63 9.40 8.43 -12.54
N ASP A 64 8.38 9.22 -12.90
CA ASP A 64 7.00 8.88 -13.26
C ASP A 64 6.37 7.62 -12.63
N ILE A 65 6.56 7.44 -11.32
CA ILE A 65 5.87 6.40 -10.55
C ILE A 65 4.40 6.81 -10.38
N PRO A 66 3.41 6.02 -10.83
CA PRO A 66 2.01 6.31 -10.59
C PRO A 66 1.63 6.06 -9.13
N LEU A 67 0.80 6.95 -8.56
CA LEU A 67 0.11 6.67 -7.31
C LEU A 67 -0.89 5.54 -7.53
N LEU A 68 -1.00 4.66 -6.55
CA LEU A 68 -1.96 3.56 -6.56
C LEU A 68 -3.18 3.92 -5.70
N LEU A 69 -4.37 3.55 -6.15
CA LEU A 69 -5.56 3.58 -5.29
C LEU A 69 -5.47 2.43 -4.29
N GLY A 70 -5.12 2.75 -3.05
CA GLY A 70 -4.92 1.75 -1.99
C GLY A 70 -6.20 1.09 -1.48
N GLY A 71 -7.35 1.72 -1.64
CA GLY A 71 -8.63 1.18 -1.19
C GLY A 71 -9.73 2.25 -1.13
N PRO A 72 -10.98 1.85 -0.84
CA PRO A 72 -12.11 2.77 -0.80
C PRO A 72 -12.19 3.58 0.51
N VAL A 73 -11.41 3.22 1.51
CA VAL A 73 -11.43 3.82 2.85
C VAL A 73 -10.31 4.85 2.95
N GLN A 74 -10.65 6.05 3.42
CA GLN A 74 -9.71 7.17 3.63
C GLN A 74 -8.80 7.42 2.41
N PRO A 75 -9.36 7.74 1.23
CA PRO A 75 -8.60 7.94 -0.01
C PRO A 75 -7.55 9.06 0.07
N GLU A 76 -7.67 9.95 1.05
CA GLU A 76 -6.71 11.02 1.37
C GLU A 76 -5.45 10.54 2.11
N SER A 77 -5.44 9.31 2.63
CA SER A 77 -4.30 8.77 3.38
C SER A 77 -3.23 8.19 2.47
N PHE A 78 -1.97 8.57 2.72
CA PHE A 78 -0.84 8.08 1.97
C PHE A 78 -0.10 6.97 2.71
N TRP A 79 0.17 5.90 1.97
CA TRP A 79 0.88 4.73 2.45
C TRP A 79 2.03 4.41 1.52
N ALA A 80 3.20 4.13 2.09
CA ALA A 80 4.38 3.71 1.36
C ALA A 80 4.72 2.27 1.73
N VAL A 81 4.68 1.37 0.75
CA VAL A 81 5.21 0.00 0.88
C VAL A 81 6.62 0.00 0.34
N HIS A 82 7.60 -0.39 1.15
CA HIS A 82 9.01 -0.33 0.80
C HIS A 82 9.81 -1.51 1.38
N SER A 83 11.06 -1.64 0.93
CA SER A 83 12.01 -2.62 1.45
C SER A 83 12.56 -2.22 2.82
N SER A 84 13.22 -3.17 3.49
CA SER A 84 13.79 -2.99 4.83
C SER A 84 15.10 -2.18 4.87
N ASP A 85 15.54 -1.65 3.73
CA ASP A 85 16.66 -0.69 3.62
C ASP A 85 16.26 0.76 3.95
N PHE A 86 14.96 1.02 4.15
CA PHE A 86 14.41 2.30 4.58
C PHE A 86 13.53 2.11 5.82
N SER A 87 13.56 3.09 6.74
CA SER A 87 12.67 3.16 7.90
C SER A 87 12.57 4.60 8.41
N VAL A 88 11.38 4.96 8.90
CA VAL A 88 11.05 6.17 9.64
C VAL A 88 10.35 5.78 10.95
N GLU A 89 9.96 6.76 11.77
CA GLU A 89 9.26 6.51 13.04
C GLU A 89 7.91 5.80 12.83
N GLU A 90 7.20 6.15 11.76
CA GLU A 90 5.89 5.59 11.37
C GLU A 90 6.00 4.26 10.60
N THR A 91 7.18 3.63 10.57
CA THR A 91 7.37 2.35 9.86
C THR A 91 6.90 1.15 10.69
N THR A 92 5.98 0.38 10.12
CA THR A 92 5.58 -0.95 10.57
C THR A 92 6.26 -2.04 9.73
N ILE A 93 6.89 -3.00 10.38
CA ILE A 93 7.49 -4.16 9.72
C ILE A 93 6.40 -5.19 9.42
N LEU A 94 6.15 -5.48 8.14
CA LEU A 94 5.19 -6.52 7.73
C LEU A 94 5.85 -7.89 7.59
N SER A 95 7.08 -7.93 7.07
CA SER A 95 7.91 -9.14 6.94
C SER A 95 9.39 -8.74 6.86
N PRO A 96 10.36 -9.69 6.83
CA PRO A 96 11.79 -9.34 6.77
C PRO A 96 12.22 -8.43 5.59
N LYS A 97 11.41 -8.35 4.52
CA LYS A 97 11.72 -7.58 3.30
C LYS A 97 10.66 -6.56 2.91
N ILE A 98 9.53 -6.50 3.62
CA ILE A 98 8.41 -5.63 3.26
C ILE A 98 8.02 -4.86 4.51
N ASN A 99 8.11 -3.54 4.41
CA ASN A 99 7.75 -2.58 5.43
C ASN A 99 6.65 -1.67 4.88
N LEU A 100 5.91 -1.07 5.81
CA LEU A 100 4.84 -0.12 5.52
C LEU A 100 5.06 1.14 6.37
N SER A 101 5.01 2.30 5.74
CA SER A 101 5.02 3.60 6.43
C SER A 101 3.76 4.39 6.09
N SER A 102 3.17 5.07 7.07
CA SER A 102 2.13 6.08 6.83
C SER A 102 2.77 7.44 6.65
N ALA A 103 2.35 8.19 5.64
CA ALA A 103 2.66 9.62 5.52
C ALA A 103 1.47 10.41 6.09
N GLN A 104 1.71 11.14 7.18
CA GLN A 104 0.78 12.14 7.74
C GLN A 104 0.98 13.49 7.07
#